data_AF-A0AAW1IZI0-F1
#
_entry.id   AF-A0AAW1IZI0-F1
#
_cell.length_a   1.000
_cell.length_b   1.000
_cell.length_c   1.000
_cell.angle_alpha   90.00
_cell.angle_beta   90.00
_cell.angle_gamma   90.00
#
_symmetry.space_group_name_H-M   'P 1'
#
loop_
_entity.id
_entity.type
_entity.pdbx_description
1 polymer ?
#
loop_
_entity_poly.entity_id
_entity_poly.type
_entity_poly.pdbx_seq_one_letter_code
_entity_poly.pdbx_strand_id
1 'polypeptide(L)'
;MEEISLRQKASDKLQEEEREDMQKQMKIAEFQEKLRLEEIRRKDKECALYNLKQHKMKLKRMAREIEENIENETDLIKDLVRSQAAERIKDEHKKKEIKKALDEFLEYSKEQKFLEKRRQEYLDFVFDSEAKITYEKQKETWDREEKARKILIKDVLDTINQQIHDNIRTNQDKQKELTNQDKQKELLAERERMLEDVEKYEKEIEENKKIELEIKEMIKKELAEQITDKKTRERKLKEMEKRKRYDQPTNSR
;
A
#
# COMPACT_ATOMS: atom_id res chain seq x y z
N MET A 1 -94.85 -62.46 34.16
CA MET A 1 -94.29 -61.69 35.30
C MET A 1 -92.84 -62.08 35.57
N GLU A 2 -92.51 -63.37 35.70
CA GLU A 2 -91.12 -63.82 35.94
C GLU A 2 -90.14 -63.49 34.79
N GLU A 3 -90.56 -63.64 33.53
CA GLU A 3 -89.71 -63.34 32.37
C GLU A 3 -89.30 -61.85 32.30
N ILE A 4 -90.21 -60.95 32.69
CA ILE A 4 -89.94 -59.50 32.76
C ILE A 4 -88.92 -59.20 33.87
N SER A 5 -89.03 -59.87 35.02
CA SER A 5 -88.08 -59.71 36.13
C SER A 5 -86.68 -60.22 35.77
N LEU A 6 -86.57 -61.34 35.05
CA LEU A 6 -85.29 -61.87 34.59
C LEU A 6 -84.63 -60.94 33.55
N ARG A 7 -85.41 -60.39 32.61
CA ARG A 7 -84.92 -59.39 31.65
C ARG A 7 -84.44 -58.11 32.34
N GLN A 8 -85.14 -57.66 33.38
CA GLN A 8 -84.74 -56.48 34.14
C GLN A 8 -83.43 -56.69 34.90
N LYS A 9 -83.26 -57.84 35.59
CA LYS A 9 -81.99 -58.20 36.23
C LYS A 9 -80.82 -58.33 35.25
N ALA A 10 -81.07 -58.83 34.03
CA ALA A 10 -80.06 -58.89 32.98
C ALA A 10 -79.68 -57.49 32.46
N SER A 11 -80.68 -56.61 32.28
CA SER A 11 -80.47 -55.21 31.90
C SER A 11 -79.68 -54.44 32.95
N ASP A 12 -79.99 -54.61 34.23
CA ASP A 12 -79.29 -53.92 35.33
C ASP A 12 -77.83 -54.39 35.44
N LYS A 13 -77.56 -55.69 35.24
CA LYS A 13 -76.21 -56.23 35.17
C LYS A 13 -75.42 -55.68 33.98
N LEU A 14 -76.04 -55.62 32.80
CA LEU A 14 -75.41 -55.07 31.60
C LEU A 14 -75.08 -53.59 31.78
N GLN A 15 -75.98 -52.81 32.39
CA GLN A 15 -75.73 -51.41 32.72
C GLN A 15 -74.60 -51.23 33.73
N GLU A 16 -74.45 -52.13 34.69
CA GLU A 16 -73.32 -52.09 35.62
C GLU A 16 -72.00 -52.42 34.93
N GLU A 17 -71.97 -53.45 34.08
CA GLU A 17 -70.80 -53.79 33.26
C GLU A 17 -70.41 -52.64 32.30
N GLU A 18 -71.38 -52.00 31.66
CA GLU A 18 -71.16 -50.80 30.82
C GLU A 18 -70.59 -49.63 31.63
N ARG A 19 -71.07 -49.41 32.86
CA ARG A 19 -70.53 -48.38 33.76
C ARG A 19 -69.10 -48.70 34.20
N GLU A 20 -68.82 -49.95 34.55
CA GLU A 20 -67.47 -50.39 34.89
C GLU A 20 -66.51 -50.23 33.72
N ASP A 21 -66.93 -50.60 32.52
CA ASP A 21 -66.11 -50.48 31.31
C ASP A 21 -65.89 -49.02 30.92
N MET A 22 -66.89 -48.15 31.08
CA MET A 22 -66.71 -46.71 30.91
C MET A 22 -65.70 -46.14 31.92
N GLN A 23 -65.75 -46.55 33.19
CA GLN A 23 -64.76 -46.15 34.19
C GLN A 23 -63.35 -46.67 33.87
N LYS A 24 -63.24 -47.91 33.37
CA LYS A 24 -61.95 -48.47 32.91
C LYS A 24 -61.42 -47.68 31.71
N GLN A 25 -62.27 -47.34 30.74
CA GLN A 25 -61.89 -46.53 29.57
C GLN A 25 -61.43 -45.12 29.99
N MET A 26 -62.12 -44.47 30.93
CA MET A 26 -61.68 -43.18 31.48
C MET A 26 -60.31 -43.29 32.15
N LYS A 27 -60.09 -44.31 32.99
CA LYS A 27 -58.78 -44.56 33.62
C LYS A 27 -57.67 -44.82 32.59
N ILE A 28 -57.96 -45.59 31.55
CA ILE A 28 -57.01 -45.84 30.45
C ILE A 28 -56.65 -44.51 29.75
N ALA A 29 -57.64 -43.67 29.44
CA ALA A 29 -57.40 -42.36 28.83
C ALA A 29 -56.55 -41.44 29.73
N GLU A 30 -56.82 -41.42 31.04
CA GLU A 30 -56.00 -40.68 32.00
C GLU A 30 -54.56 -41.18 32.06
N PHE A 31 -54.34 -42.50 32.04
CA PHE A 31 -52.99 -43.07 32.01
C PHE A 31 -52.26 -42.76 30.70
N GLN A 32 -52.97 -42.80 29.56
CA GLN A 32 -52.40 -42.42 28.26
C GLN A 32 -51.98 -40.96 28.23
N GLU A 33 -52.80 -40.02 28.74
CA GLU A 33 -52.41 -38.61 28.80
C GLU A 33 -51.24 -38.38 29.77
N LYS A 34 -51.23 -39.05 30.93
CA LYS A 34 -50.08 -39.00 31.85
C LYS A 34 -48.80 -39.48 31.19
N LEU A 35 -48.86 -40.59 30.45
CA LEU A 35 -47.71 -41.13 29.71
C LEU A 35 -47.23 -40.14 28.64
N ARG A 36 -48.16 -39.54 27.89
CA ARG A 36 -47.88 -38.53 26.88
C ARG A 36 -47.17 -37.30 27.46
N LEU A 37 -47.69 -36.76 28.57
CA LEU A 37 -47.10 -35.61 29.26
C LEU A 37 -45.70 -35.93 29.81
N GLU A 38 -45.51 -37.13 30.36
CA GLU A 38 -44.19 -37.54 30.86
C GLU A 38 -43.18 -37.72 29.72
N GLU A 39 -43.61 -38.24 28.57
CA GLU A 39 -42.76 -38.34 27.39
C GLU A 39 -42.36 -36.96 26.84
N ILE A 40 -43.28 -35.99 26.80
CA ILE A 40 -42.98 -34.60 26.43
C ILE A 40 -41.94 -34.02 27.40
N ARG A 41 -42.16 -34.16 28.72
CA ARG A 41 -41.20 -33.68 29.74
C ARG A 41 -39.83 -34.34 29.60
N ARG A 42 -39.78 -35.63 29.27
CA ARG A 42 -38.51 -36.33 29.04
C ARG A 42 -37.78 -35.74 27.83
N LYS A 43 -38.48 -35.55 26.71
CA LYS A 43 -37.93 -34.93 25.49
C LYS A 43 -37.44 -33.50 25.75
N ASP A 44 -38.19 -32.69 26.49
CA ASP A 44 -37.80 -31.32 26.83
C ASP A 44 -36.51 -31.30 27.67
N LYS A 45 -36.38 -32.20 28.65
CA LYS A 45 -35.15 -32.35 29.46
C LYS A 45 -33.97 -32.80 28.60
N GLU A 46 -34.16 -33.76 27.70
CA GLU A 46 -33.12 -34.23 26.78
C GLU A 46 -32.65 -33.11 25.84
N CYS A 47 -33.59 -32.35 25.26
CA CYS A 47 -33.28 -31.17 24.43
C CYS A 47 -32.52 -30.11 25.22
N ALA A 48 -32.93 -29.82 26.45
CA ALA A 48 -32.22 -28.87 27.32
C ALA A 48 -30.78 -29.34 27.59
N LEU A 49 -30.59 -30.60 27.99
CA LEU A 49 -29.25 -31.18 28.22
C LEU A 49 -28.38 -31.15 26.97
N TYR A 50 -28.95 -31.46 25.80
CA TYR A 50 -28.24 -31.38 24.53
C TYR A 50 -27.79 -29.95 24.23
N ASN A 51 -28.68 -28.96 24.40
CA ASN A 51 -28.35 -27.55 24.18
C ASN A 51 -27.23 -27.07 25.12
N LEU A 52 -27.23 -27.48 26.38
CA LEU A 52 -26.17 -27.12 27.32
C LEU A 52 -24.80 -27.70 26.89
N LYS A 53 -24.75 -28.98 26.50
CA LYS A 53 -23.54 -29.60 25.94
C LYS A 53 -23.04 -28.89 24.69
N GLN A 54 -23.94 -28.42 23.83
CA GLN A 54 -23.60 -27.65 22.64
C GLN A 54 -22.89 -26.33 22.98
N HIS A 55 -23.30 -25.62 24.03
CA HIS A 55 -22.62 -24.39 24.45
C HIS A 55 -21.18 -24.66 24.93
N LYS A 56 -20.96 -25.74 25.68
CA LYS A 56 -19.61 -26.16 26.10
C LYS A 56 -18.74 -26.54 24.90
N MET A 57 -19.28 -27.23 23.90
CA MET A 57 -18.56 -27.52 22.65
C MET A 57 -18.22 -26.25 21.87
N LYS A 58 -19.14 -25.28 21.78
CA LYS A 58 -18.89 -23.99 21.12
C LYS A 58 -17.78 -23.20 21.82
N LEU A 59 -17.78 -23.16 23.14
CA LEU A 59 -16.72 -22.55 23.95
C LEU A 59 -15.34 -23.17 23.62
N LYS A 60 -15.25 -24.50 23.62
CA LYS A 60 -13.99 -25.21 23.30
C LYS A 60 -13.52 -24.99 21.86
N ARG A 61 -14.46 -24.90 20.91
CA ARG A 61 -14.12 -24.60 19.50
C ARG A 61 -13.59 -23.17 19.36
N MET A 62 -14.31 -22.18 19.91
CA MET A 62 -13.89 -20.78 19.86
C MET A 62 -12.53 -20.56 20.52
N ALA A 63 -12.27 -21.19 21.68
CA ALA A 63 -10.97 -21.11 22.34
C ALA A 63 -9.83 -21.56 21.40
N ARG A 64 -10.02 -22.68 20.68
CA ARG A 64 -9.03 -23.15 19.69
C ARG A 64 -8.86 -22.20 18.50
N GLU A 65 -9.97 -21.69 17.96
CA GLU A 65 -9.93 -20.71 16.86
C GLU A 65 -9.16 -19.44 17.28
N ILE A 66 -9.31 -19.01 18.53
CA ILE A 66 -8.61 -17.84 19.06
C ILE A 66 -7.13 -18.12 19.28
N GLU A 67 -6.77 -19.29 19.81
CA GLU A 67 -5.36 -19.70 19.91
C GLU A 67 -4.68 -19.74 18.55
N GLU A 68 -5.34 -20.31 17.53
CA GLU A 68 -4.85 -20.36 16.15
C GLU A 68 -4.69 -18.95 15.56
N ASN A 69 -5.67 -18.07 15.77
CA ASN A 69 -5.57 -16.68 15.32
C ASN A 69 -4.42 -15.93 15.98
N ILE A 70 -4.26 -16.05 17.30
CA ILE A 70 -3.15 -15.44 18.03
C ILE A 70 -1.80 -15.96 17.50
N GLU A 71 -1.71 -17.25 17.18
CA GLU A 71 -0.49 -17.84 16.63
C GLU A 71 -0.16 -17.31 15.23
N ASN A 72 -1.15 -17.29 14.32
CA ASN A 72 -1.00 -16.74 12.97
C ASN A 72 -0.60 -15.25 13.01
N GLU A 73 -1.24 -14.46 13.87
CA GLU A 73 -0.91 -13.04 14.07
C GLU A 73 0.51 -12.87 14.64
N THR A 74 0.89 -13.70 15.61
CA THR A 74 2.23 -13.69 16.19
C THR A 74 3.30 -13.99 15.15
N ASP A 75 3.06 -14.96 14.28
CA ASP A 75 4.02 -15.34 13.23
C ASP A 75 4.13 -14.27 12.15
N LEU A 76 3.01 -13.64 11.76
CA LEU A 76 3.03 -12.45 10.90
C LEU A 76 3.91 -11.33 11.49
N ILE A 77 3.75 -11.01 12.77
CA ILE A 77 4.55 -9.98 13.44
C ILE A 77 6.02 -10.39 13.53
N LYS A 78 6.34 -11.65 13.83
CA LYS A 78 7.72 -12.15 13.81
C LYS A 78 8.34 -12.02 12.43
N ASP A 79 7.60 -12.29 11.37
CA ASP A 79 8.09 -12.16 10.00
C ASP A 79 8.30 -10.69 9.60
N LEU A 80 7.47 -9.77 10.09
CA LEU A 80 7.72 -8.32 9.97
C LEU A 80 9.00 -7.89 10.68
N VAL A 81 9.25 -8.43 11.89
CA VAL A 81 10.49 -8.19 12.63
C VAL A 81 11.70 -8.76 11.88
N ARG A 82 11.62 -10.02 11.42
CA ARG A 82 12.70 -10.71 10.68
C ARG A 82 13.01 -10.06 9.34
N SER A 83 12.01 -9.60 8.62
CA SER A 83 12.18 -8.88 7.35
C SER A 83 12.79 -7.49 7.53
N GLN A 84 13.09 -7.09 8.77
CA GLN A 84 13.65 -5.80 9.13
C GLN A 84 12.80 -4.65 8.56
N ALA A 85 11.48 -4.85 8.47
CA ALA A 85 10.56 -3.84 7.93
C ALA A 85 10.71 -2.51 8.69
N ALA A 86 10.91 -2.58 10.00
CA ALA A 86 11.20 -1.42 10.84
C ALA A 86 12.56 -0.76 10.56
N GLU A 87 13.57 -1.50 10.10
CA GLU A 87 14.89 -0.91 9.78
C GLU A 87 14.89 -0.13 8.47
N ARG A 88 13.91 -0.37 7.60
CA ARG A 88 13.70 0.41 6.37
C ARG A 88 13.10 1.79 6.63
N ILE A 89 12.70 2.07 7.87
CA ILE A 89 12.16 3.37 8.30
C ILE A 89 13.33 4.32 8.52
N LYS A 90 13.32 5.45 7.79
CA LYS A 90 14.37 6.47 7.86
C LYS A 90 14.27 7.36 9.11
N ASP A 91 13.05 7.57 9.58
CA ASP A 91 12.78 8.33 10.81
C ASP A 91 13.11 7.45 12.03
N GLU A 92 14.20 7.79 12.71
CA GLU A 92 14.69 7.02 13.87
C GLU A 92 13.70 7.05 15.04
N HIS A 93 12.87 8.09 15.18
CA HIS A 93 11.84 8.15 16.22
C HIS A 93 10.72 7.16 15.90
N LYS A 94 10.15 7.23 14.70
CA LYS A 94 9.09 6.30 14.24
C LYS A 94 9.57 4.86 14.18
N LYS A 95 10.84 4.63 13.81
CA LYS A 95 11.46 3.31 13.85
C LYS A 95 11.45 2.73 15.26
N LYS A 96 11.82 3.52 16.26
CA LYS A 96 11.77 3.11 17.68
C LYS A 96 10.34 2.87 18.14
N GLU A 97 9.39 3.73 17.75
CA GLU A 97 7.98 3.54 18.06
C GLU A 97 7.42 2.25 17.48
N ILE A 98 7.66 1.98 16.20
CA ILE A 98 7.20 0.75 15.54
C ILE A 98 7.86 -0.48 16.16
N LYS A 99 9.17 -0.43 16.41
CA LYS A 99 9.85 -1.55 17.06
C LYS A 99 9.26 -1.83 18.44
N LYS A 100 9.02 -0.78 19.23
CA LYS A 100 8.37 -0.88 20.53
C LYS A 100 6.95 -1.45 20.41
N ALA A 101 6.17 -1.00 19.43
CA ALA A 101 4.81 -1.50 19.20
C ALA A 101 4.80 -2.98 18.78
N LEU A 102 5.75 -3.42 17.95
CA LEU A 102 5.92 -4.84 17.57
C LEU A 102 6.33 -5.69 18.78
N ASP A 103 7.26 -5.20 19.60
CA ASP A 103 7.70 -5.88 20.82
C ASP A 103 6.57 -5.97 21.86
N GLU A 104 5.80 -4.89 22.04
CA GLU A 104 4.60 -4.85 22.90
C GLU A 104 3.53 -5.80 22.38
N PHE A 105 3.28 -5.85 21.07
CA PHE A 105 2.34 -6.80 20.48
C PHE A 105 2.73 -8.24 20.81
N LEU A 106 4.00 -8.61 20.61
CA LEU A 106 4.48 -9.96 20.90
C LEU A 106 4.32 -10.32 22.37
N GLU A 107 4.52 -9.38 23.28
CA GLU A 107 4.31 -9.62 24.70
C GLU A 107 2.82 -9.77 25.04
N TYR A 108 1.96 -8.91 24.51
CA TYR A 108 0.50 -9.05 24.67
C TYR A 108 -0.03 -10.35 24.07
N SER A 109 0.48 -10.81 22.93
CA SER A 109 0.10 -12.10 22.35
C SER A 109 0.46 -13.28 23.26
N LYS A 110 1.60 -13.24 23.95
CA LYS A 110 1.95 -14.27 24.95
C LYS A 110 1.00 -14.23 26.13
N GLU A 111 0.70 -13.04 26.66
CA GLU A 111 -0.24 -12.88 27.77
C GLU A 111 -1.63 -13.40 27.38
N GLN A 112 -2.12 -13.04 26.20
CA GLN A 112 -3.40 -13.53 25.69
C GLN A 112 -3.41 -15.06 25.50
N LYS A 113 -2.33 -15.66 25.00
CA LYS A 113 -2.21 -17.12 24.91
C LYS A 113 -2.26 -17.78 26.29
N PHE A 114 -1.62 -17.18 27.29
CA PHE A 114 -1.69 -17.67 28.67
C PHE A 114 -3.09 -17.53 29.28
N LEU A 115 -3.76 -16.40 29.04
CA LEU A 115 -5.14 -16.17 29.48
C LEU A 115 -6.11 -17.15 28.81
N GLU A 116 -5.96 -17.40 27.51
CA GLU A 116 -6.81 -18.34 26.79
C GLU A 116 -6.61 -19.77 27.29
N LYS A 117 -5.37 -20.18 27.58
CA LYS A 117 -5.09 -21.45 28.24
C LYS A 117 -5.79 -21.57 29.60
N ARG A 118 -5.72 -20.53 30.45
CA ARG A 118 -6.44 -20.52 31.74
C ARG A 118 -7.96 -20.56 31.57
N ARG A 119 -8.50 -19.87 30.56
CA ARG A 119 -9.92 -19.92 30.22
C ARG A 119 -10.30 -21.34 29.79
N GLN A 120 -9.49 -21.98 28.97
CA GLN A 120 -9.70 -23.36 28.52
C GLN A 120 -9.68 -24.36 29.68
N GLU A 121 -8.74 -24.23 30.62
CA GLU A 121 -8.71 -25.01 31.86
C GLU A 121 -9.99 -24.79 32.69
N TYR A 122 -10.45 -23.53 32.81
CA TYR A 122 -11.70 -23.21 33.49
C TYR A 122 -12.93 -23.85 32.81
N LEU A 123 -12.96 -23.95 31.47
CA LEU A 123 -14.07 -24.57 30.73
C LEU A 123 -14.31 -26.03 31.11
N ASP A 124 -13.30 -26.75 31.58
CA ASP A 124 -13.47 -28.13 32.02
C ASP A 124 -14.30 -28.20 33.31
N PHE A 125 -14.17 -27.21 34.19
CA PHE A 125 -14.92 -27.10 35.45
C PHE A 125 -16.29 -26.42 35.31
N VAL A 126 -16.55 -25.73 34.19
CA VAL A 126 -17.86 -25.10 33.95
C VAL A 126 -18.94 -26.18 33.82
N PHE A 127 -19.97 -26.06 34.67
CA PHE A 127 -21.16 -26.88 34.59
C PHE A 127 -21.96 -26.56 33.33
N ASP A 128 -22.59 -27.59 32.78
CA ASP A 128 -23.41 -27.47 31.57
C ASP A 128 -24.48 -26.38 31.73
N SER A 129 -25.10 -26.24 32.91
CA SER A 129 -26.10 -25.22 33.24
C SER A 129 -25.59 -23.78 33.17
N GLU A 130 -24.29 -23.55 33.38
CA GLU A 130 -23.66 -22.23 33.35
C GLU A 130 -23.01 -21.92 31.99
N ALA A 131 -22.83 -22.94 31.14
CA ALA A 131 -22.12 -22.84 29.88
C ALA A 131 -22.71 -21.79 28.94
N LYS A 132 -24.04 -21.57 28.95
CA LYS A 132 -24.68 -20.54 28.13
C LYS A 132 -24.27 -19.13 28.56
N ILE A 133 -24.37 -18.82 29.85
CA ILE A 133 -24.05 -17.49 30.39
C ILE A 133 -22.56 -17.21 30.22
N THR A 134 -21.72 -18.20 30.50
CA THR A 134 -20.27 -18.12 30.28
C THR A 134 -19.96 -17.89 28.80
N TYR A 135 -20.63 -18.60 27.88
CA TYR A 135 -20.45 -18.41 26.45
C TYR A 135 -20.80 -16.99 26.00
N GLU A 136 -21.94 -16.44 26.41
CA GLU A 136 -22.38 -15.10 26.02
C GLU A 136 -21.39 -14.03 26.49
N LYS A 137 -20.99 -14.09 27.77
CA LYS A 137 -19.99 -13.16 28.34
C LYS A 137 -18.62 -13.29 27.67
N GLN A 138 -18.16 -14.53 27.47
CA GLN A 138 -16.86 -14.79 26.91
C GLN A 138 -16.80 -14.36 25.44
N LYS A 139 -17.88 -14.54 24.69
CA LYS A 139 -18.01 -14.06 23.32
C LYS A 139 -17.85 -12.55 23.22
N GLU A 140 -18.50 -11.78 24.10
CA GLU A 140 -18.33 -10.32 24.11
C GLU A 140 -16.90 -9.88 24.44
N THR A 141 -16.21 -10.63 25.29
CA THR A 141 -14.78 -10.38 25.58
C THR A 141 -13.91 -10.71 24.37
N TRP A 142 -14.11 -11.88 23.75
CA TRP A 142 -13.37 -12.27 22.55
C TRP A 142 -13.60 -11.30 21.39
N ASP A 143 -14.83 -10.87 21.14
CA ASP A 143 -15.14 -9.91 20.07
C ASP A 143 -14.44 -8.55 20.31
N ARG A 144 -14.30 -8.12 21.56
CA ARG A 144 -13.57 -6.89 21.92
C ARG A 144 -12.06 -7.06 21.74
N GLU A 145 -11.51 -8.17 22.23
CA GLU A 145 -10.09 -8.50 22.10
C GLU A 145 -9.69 -8.62 20.62
N GLU A 146 -10.49 -9.32 19.81
CA GLU A 146 -10.26 -9.48 18.38
C GLU A 146 -10.29 -8.14 17.64
N LYS A 147 -11.26 -7.26 17.95
CA LYS A 147 -11.31 -5.91 17.37
C LYS A 147 -10.08 -5.10 17.71
N ALA A 148 -9.65 -5.12 18.99
CA ALA A 148 -8.46 -4.41 19.42
C ALA A 148 -7.20 -4.92 18.70
N ARG A 149 -7.03 -6.24 18.59
CA ARG A 149 -5.92 -6.84 17.83
C ARG A 149 -5.92 -6.45 16.37
N LYS A 150 -7.07 -6.51 15.71
CA LYS A 150 -7.21 -6.10 14.29
C LYS A 150 -6.85 -4.65 14.06
N ILE A 151 -7.26 -3.74 14.95
CA ILE A 151 -6.91 -2.32 14.87
C ILE A 151 -5.39 -2.17 15.02
N LEU A 152 -4.80 -2.80 16.03
CA LEU A 152 -3.35 -2.69 16.27
C LEU A 152 -2.52 -3.22 15.08
N ILE A 153 -2.89 -4.38 14.53
CA ILE A 153 -2.22 -4.94 13.34
C ILE A 153 -2.38 -3.99 12.15
N LYS A 154 -3.59 -3.47 11.93
CA LYS A 154 -3.87 -2.53 10.85
C LYS A 154 -3.01 -1.27 10.98
N ASP A 155 -2.94 -0.66 12.15
CA ASP A 155 -2.17 0.56 12.37
C ASP A 155 -0.67 0.34 12.09
N VAL A 156 -0.13 -0.82 12.50
CA VAL A 156 1.26 -1.23 12.19
C VAL A 156 1.46 -1.37 10.68
N LEU A 157 0.57 -2.08 9.98
CA LEU A 157 0.67 -2.30 8.53
C LEU A 157 0.50 -1.02 7.73
N ASP A 158 -0.46 -0.17 8.09
CA ASP A 158 -0.72 1.12 7.43
C ASP A 158 0.50 2.04 7.55
N THR A 159 1.11 2.09 8.74
CA THR A 159 2.33 2.89 8.97
C THR A 159 3.50 2.38 8.13
N ILE A 160 3.70 1.07 8.04
CA ILE A 160 4.75 0.47 7.21
C ILE A 160 4.50 0.76 5.72
N ASN A 161 3.27 0.57 5.24
CA ASN A 161 2.89 0.82 3.85
C ASN A 161 3.09 2.27 3.44
N GLN A 162 2.67 3.21 4.28
CA GLN A 162 2.84 4.63 4.02
C GLN A 162 4.32 4.99 3.88
N GLN A 163 5.20 4.43 4.71
CA GLN A 163 6.64 4.65 4.61
C GLN A 163 7.25 4.03 3.34
N ILE A 164 6.78 2.87 2.91
CA ILE A 164 7.22 2.28 1.62
C ILE A 164 6.87 3.25 0.49
N HIS A 165 5.66 3.80 0.47
CA HIS A 165 5.25 4.78 -0.53
C HIS A 165 6.08 6.07 -0.47
N ASP A 166 6.31 6.63 0.72
CA ASP A 166 7.12 7.83 0.91
C ASP A 166 8.57 7.61 0.45
N ASN A 167 9.14 6.44 0.73
CA ASN A 167 10.48 6.06 0.30
C ASN A 167 10.58 5.92 -1.22
N ILE A 168 9.61 5.27 -1.85
CA ILE A 168 9.54 5.16 -3.31
C ILE A 168 9.47 6.55 -3.93
N ARG A 169 8.59 7.42 -3.42
CA ARG A 169 8.44 8.79 -3.90
C ARG A 169 9.74 9.59 -3.75
N THR A 170 10.37 9.53 -2.58
CA THR A 170 11.64 10.21 -2.33
C THR A 170 12.73 9.73 -3.29
N ASN A 171 12.79 8.43 -3.58
CA ASN A 171 13.77 7.89 -4.52
C ASN A 171 13.50 8.36 -5.96
N GLN A 172 12.23 8.42 -6.37
CA GLN A 172 11.84 8.97 -7.67
C GLN A 172 12.22 10.45 -7.80
N ASP A 173 11.98 11.25 -6.76
CA ASP A 173 12.30 12.67 -6.75
C ASP A 173 13.83 12.89 -6.82
N LYS A 174 14.62 12.12 -6.06
CA LYS A 174 16.09 12.13 -6.18
C LYS A 174 16.58 11.75 -7.57
N GLN A 175 15.97 10.75 -8.20
CA GLN A 175 16.35 10.34 -9.55
C GLN A 175 16.06 11.44 -10.58
N LYS A 176 14.93 12.14 -10.43
CA LYS A 176 14.61 13.32 -11.25
C LYS A 176 15.60 14.45 -11.03
N GLU A 177 15.97 14.74 -9.79
CA GLU A 177 16.98 15.77 -9.48
C GLU A 177 18.32 15.45 -10.11
N LEU A 178 18.82 14.21 -9.99
CA LEU A 178 20.05 13.76 -10.65
C LEU A 178 19.98 13.95 -12.16
N THR A 179 18.86 13.53 -12.78
CA THR A 179 18.64 13.69 -14.22
C THR A 179 18.67 15.15 -14.65
N ASN A 180 18.09 16.04 -13.83
CA ASN A 180 18.11 17.48 -14.10
C ASN A 180 19.52 18.07 -13.93
N GLN A 181 20.29 17.63 -12.94
CA GLN A 181 21.68 18.04 -12.76
C GLN A 181 22.56 17.60 -13.93
N ASP A 182 22.37 16.38 -14.43
CA ASP A 182 23.12 15.89 -15.60
C ASP A 182 22.79 16.69 -16.86
N LYS A 183 21.52 17.04 -17.08
CA LYS A 183 21.11 17.95 -18.16
C LYS A 183 21.74 19.34 -18.02
N GLN A 184 21.81 19.88 -16.80
CA GLN A 184 22.47 21.17 -16.57
C GLN A 184 23.96 21.12 -16.90
N LYS A 185 24.65 20.04 -16.53
CA LYS A 185 26.07 19.84 -16.89
C LYS A 185 26.27 19.74 -18.39
N GLU A 186 25.39 19.02 -19.09
CA GLU A 186 25.43 18.90 -20.54
C GLU A 186 25.27 20.28 -21.22
N LEU A 187 24.30 21.08 -20.78
CA LEU A 187 24.09 22.46 -21.27
C LEU A 187 25.30 23.37 -21.01
N LEU A 188 25.93 23.26 -19.84
CA LEU A 188 27.15 24.03 -19.52
C LEU A 188 28.32 23.63 -20.43
N ALA A 189 28.52 22.33 -20.65
CA ALA A 189 29.56 21.83 -21.55
C ALA A 189 29.31 22.19 -23.02
N GLU A 190 28.05 22.29 -23.44
CA GLU A 190 27.68 22.80 -24.77
C GLU A 190 28.00 24.30 -24.88
N ARG A 191 27.66 25.09 -23.86
CA ARG A 191 27.96 26.52 -23.80
C ARG A 191 29.46 26.79 -23.85
N GLU A 192 30.27 26.03 -23.12
CA GLU A 192 31.74 26.15 -23.14
C GLU A 192 32.30 25.88 -24.55
N ARG A 193 31.81 24.82 -25.22
CA ARG A 193 32.19 24.54 -26.61
C ARG A 193 31.82 25.68 -27.56
N MET A 194 30.62 26.27 -27.41
CA MET A 194 30.24 27.43 -28.22
C MET A 194 31.15 28.64 -27.96
N LEU A 195 31.56 28.88 -26.71
CA LEU A 195 32.49 29.97 -26.38
C LEU A 195 33.87 29.74 -27.00
N GLU A 196 34.40 28.52 -26.95
CA GLU A 196 35.65 28.17 -27.63
C GLU A 196 35.58 28.40 -29.14
N ASP A 197 34.47 28.04 -29.77
CA ASP A 197 34.26 28.25 -31.20
C ASP A 197 34.15 29.75 -31.53
N VAL A 198 33.44 30.54 -30.70
CA VAL A 198 33.39 32.00 -30.84
C VAL A 198 34.78 32.61 -30.73
N GLU A 199 35.59 32.22 -29.74
CA GLU A 199 36.97 32.73 -29.60
C GLU A 199 37.85 32.37 -30.80
N LYS A 200 37.69 31.18 -31.39
CA LYS A 200 38.39 30.80 -32.62
C LYS A 200 37.97 31.69 -33.78
N TYR A 201 36.67 31.90 -33.99
CA TYR A 201 36.17 32.77 -35.05
C TYR A 201 36.60 34.23 -34.86
N GLU A 202 36.64 34.73 -33.63
CA GLU A 202 37.15 36.08 -33.35
C GLU A 202 38.63 36.22 -33.71
N LYS A 203 39.47 35.22 -33.38
CA LYS A 203 40.88 35.18 -33.79
C LYS A 203 41.04 35.13 -35.30
N GLU A 204 40.27 34.27 -35.98
CA GLU A 204 40.27 34.20 -37.45
C GLU A 204 39.85 35.52 -38.10
N ILE A 205 38.83 36.20 -37.53
CA ILE A 205 38.40 37.53 -38.00
C ILE A 205 39.53 38.56 -37.83
N GLU A 206 40.21 38.56 -36.69
CA GLU A 206 41.30 39.50 -36.41
C GLU A 206 42.52 39.25 -37.32
N GLU A 207 42.87 37.99 -37.56
CA GLU A 207 43.91 37.60 -38.51
C GLU A 207 43.54 38.02 -39.94
N ASN A 208 42.30 37.75 -40.37
CA ASN A 208 41.80 38.15 -41.67
C ASN A 208 41.81 39.68 -41.83
N LYS A 209 41.45 40.44 -40.80
CA LYS A 209 41.55 41.91 -40.81
C LYS A 209 42.99 42.40 -40.96
N LYS A 210 43.95 41.76 -40.29
CA LYS A 210 45.38 42.08 -40.45
C LYS A 210 45.85 41.82 -41.88
N ILE A 211 45.53 40.65 -42.43
CA ILE A 211 45.83 40.30 -43.82
C ILE A 211 45.20 41.32 -44.78
N GLU A 212 43.94 41.70 -44.57
CA GLU A 212 43.26 42.69 -45.40
C GLU A 212 43.93 44.07 -45.32
N LEU A 213 44.39 44.50 -44.14
CA LEU A 213 45.17 45.72 -43.95
C LEU A 213 46.51 45.67 -44.68
N GLU A 214 47.24 44.56 -44.58
CA GLU A 214 48.50 44.36 -45.27
C GLU A 214 48.33 44.40 -46.79
N ILE A 215 47.30 43.73 -47.32
CA ILE A 215 46.93 43.78 -48.74
C ILE A 215 46.60 45.21 -49.16
N LYS A 216 45.80 45.95 -48.37
CA LYS A 216 45.47 47.36 -48.66
C LYS A 216 46.71 48.26 -48.70
N GLU A 217 47.65 48.08 -47.77
CA GLU A 217 48.91 48.83 -47.75
C GLU A 217 49.81 48.46 -48.93
N MET A 218 49.88 47.17 -49.30
CA MET A 218 50.60 46.72 -50.48
C MET A 218 50.04 47.34 -51.76
N ILE A 219 48.71 47.31 -51.93
CA ILE A 219 48.01 47.94 -53.07
C ILE A 219 48.28 49.45 -53.08
N LYS A 220 48.22 50.14 -51.93
CA LYS A 220 48.54 51.59 -51.86
C LYS A 220 49.97 51.89 -52.31
N LYS A 221 50.95 51.09 -51.88
CA LYS A 221 52.35 51.25 -52.29
C LYS A 221 52.51 51.05 -53.78
N GLU A 222 51.92 49.99 -54.34
CA GLU A 222 51.94 49.71 -55.76
C GLU A 222 51.27 50.83 -56.58
N LEU A 223 50.13 51.36 -56.11
CA LEU A 223 49.46 52.49 -56.74
C LEU A 223 50.33 53.76 -56.69
N ALA A 224 51.01 54.01 -55.57
CA ALA A 224 51.92 55.15 -55.42
C ALA A 224 53.11 55.04 -56.37
N GLU A 225 53.69 53.85 -56.51
CA GLU A 225 54.76 53.56 -57.49
C GLU A 225 54.27 53.81 -58.92
N GLN A 226 53.10 53.27 -59.30
CA GLN A 226 52.50 53.51 -60.61
C GLN A 226 52.24 55.00 -60.88
N ILE A 227 51.81 55.77 -59.88
CA ILE A 227 51.64 57.23 -59.98
C ILE A 227 52.98 57.92 -60.19
N THR A 228 54.04 57.52 -59.47
CA THR A 228 55.38 58.08 -59.66
C THR A 228 55.96 57.76 -61.03
N ASP A 229 55.77 56.53 -61.51
CA ASP A 229 56.16 56.10 -62.85
C ASP A 229 55.41 56.86 -63.94
N LYS A 230 54.11 57.07 -63.75
CA LYS A 230 53.31 57.89 -64.67
C LYS A 230 53.79 59.34 -64.68
N LYS A 231 54.07 59.94 -63.52
CA LYS A 231 54.61 61.31 -63.40
C LYS A 231 55.99 61.45 -64.03
N THR A 232 56.88 60.45 -63.89
CA THR A 232 58.21 60.47 -64.52
C THR A 232 58.09 60.30 -66.04
N ARG A 233 57.21 59.42 -66.54
CA ARG A 233 56.90 59.31 -67.97
C ARG A 233 56.33 60.61 -68.53
N GLU A 234 55.37 61.24 -67.85
CA GLU A 234 54.83 62.54 -68.24
C GLU A 234 55.90 63.65 -68.25
N ARG A 235 56.81 63.68 -67.27
CA ARG A 235 57.96 64.61 -67.28
C ARG A 235 58.86 64.37 -68.48
N LYS A 236 59.22 63.11 -68.76
CA LYS A 236 60.03 62.75 -69.94
C LYS A 236 59.33 63.11 -71.26
N LEU A 237 58.02 62.89 -71.35
CA LEU A 237 57.21 63.32 -72.50
C LEU A 237 57.20 64.85 -72.65
N LYS A 238 57.00 65.60 -71.56
CA LYS A 238 57.08 67.07 -71.58
C LYS A 238 58.48 67.59 -71.92
N GLU A 239 59.54 66.92 -71.49
CA GLU A 239 60.91 67.24 -71.92
C GLU A 239 61.14 66.94 -73.40
N MET A 240 60.61 65.83 -73.91
CA MET A 240 60.66 65.53 -75.34
C MET A 240 59.83 66.51 -76.18
N GLU A 241 58.67 66.95 -75.70
CA GLU A 241 57.87 68.01 -76.33
C GLU A 241 58.58 69.36 -76.30
N LYS A 242 59.27 69.70 -75.21
CA LYS A 242 60.14 70.88 -75.15
C LYS A 242 61.29 70.76 -76.15
N ARG A 243 61.94 69.61 -76.27
CA ARG A 243 62.98 69.38 -77.30
C ARG A 243 62.41 69.52 -78.72
N LYS A 244 61.23 68.96 -79.00
CA LYS A 244 60.52 69.15 -80.29
C LYS A 244 60.11 70.61 -80.58
N ARG A 245 59.87 71.44 -79.55
CA ARG A 245 59.65 72.88 -79.71
C ARG A 245 60.94 73.67 -80.01
N TYR A 246 62.10 73.17 -79.58
CA TYR A 246 63.40 73.74 -79.95
C TYR A 246 63.87 73.29 -81.35
N ASP A 247 63.38 72.14 -81.84
CA ASP A 247 63.66 71.62 -83.19
C ASP A 247 62.65 72.07 -84.27
N GLN A 248 61.79 73.06 -83.99
CA GLN A 248 61.09 73.77 -85.06
C GLN A 248 62.01 74.89 -85.58
N PRO A 249 62.55 74.79 -86.81
CA PRO A 249 63.28 75.89 -87.41
C PRO A 249 62.28 77.02 -87.67
N THR A 250 62.59 78.21 -87.16
CA THR A 250 62.06 79.46 -87.67
C THR A 250 62.38 79.53 -89.16
N ASN A 251 61.40 79.22 -90.00
CA ASN A 251 61.47 79.55 -91.42
C ASN A 251 61.20 81.06 -91.55
N SER A 252 62.27 81.84 -91.39
CA SER A 252 62.36 83.19 -91.91
C SER A 252 62.45 83.11 -93.43
N ARG A 253 61.38 83.52 -94.10
CA ARG A 253 61.41 84.28 -95.36
C ARG A 253 60.06 84.92 -95.60
#